data_AF-A0A238U8G8-F1
#
_entry.id   AF-A0A238U8G8-F1
#
_cell.length_a   1.000
_cell.length_b   1.000
_cell.length_c   1.000
_cell.angle_alpha   90.00
_cell.angle_beta   90.00
_cell.angle_gamma   90.00
#
_symmetry.space_group_name_H-M   'P 1'
#
loop_
_entity.id
_entity.type
_entity.pdbx_description
1 polymer ?
#
loop_
_entity_poly.entity_id
_entity_poly.type
_entity_poly.pdbx_seq_one_letter_code
_entity_poly.pdbx_strand_id
1 'polypeptide(L)'
;MQKIIRIGTRDSELALWQAKKVQKLLHQEGYQSEIVPIKSTGDIILDKPLYELGITGIFTKNLDIAMLNYEIDIAVHSMKDVPTVLPEGIVQAAVLKRANHNDILVLKDNEEFLAQPKGVIATSSLRRKAQWLDRYPTHSVEDLRGNVNTRLQKVKDNEWNGAIFAAAGLERIGKRPKGAVNLSWMIPAPAQGAIMITALEENEDIREACSYLNHKDTEICTAIEREFLNRLEGGCTAPIGGFARIDEVNKEIEFKGILLSRDGKKKIEVQRTVPLIKKKYLAQDCANYILDRGGKDLMSDDVAVAKEFSIYSTKALSEAQKNLLAESMTVEDSDFIKIRFNRIAPKLVKQELEHVIITSKNGVEALLHNFTKEELQFKNIYCVGRRTKKLIEQKIGKVKNSERNAKKLAAYLSEELSGQTVTYFCSDLRLDTLPTVLSENNITVNEIEAYKTMYSPAKVDETVNGVLFYSPSTVESYMQENKGDKIAFCIGETTAKEASKYFEEVQVAKVPTVESILELVNLHFVKS
;
A
#
# COMPACT_ATOMS: atom_id res chain seq x y z
N MET A 1 -23.03 10.30 -28.64
CA MET A 1 -21.58 10.60 -28.78
C MET A 1 -20.82 9.48 -28.08
N GLN A 2 -19.81 8.89 -28.71
CA GLN A 2 -18.94 7.91 -28.03
C GLN A 2 -18.24 8.58 -26.84
N LYS A 3 -18.22 7.91 -25.68
CA LYS A 3 -17.54 8.36 -24.47
C LYS A 3 -16.03 8.44 -24.73
N ILE A 4 -15.39 9.55 -24.36
CA ILE A 4 -13.93 9.70 -24.43
C ILE A 4 -13.31 8.88 -23.29
N ILE A 5 -12.39 7.97 -23.60
CA ILE A 5 -11.70 7.13 -22.62
C ILE A 5 -10.55 7.92 -21.99
N ARG A 6 -10.60 8.14 -20.67
CA ARG A 6 -9.55 8.82 -19.90
C ARG A 6 -8.45 7.86 -19.49
N ILE A 7 -7.24 8.04 -20.03
CA ILE A 7 -6.08 7.19 -19.81
C ILE A 7 -5.20 7.78 -18.71
N GLY A 8 -5.28 7.21 -17.51
CA GLY A 8 -4.38 7.54 -16.40
C GLY A 8 -2.97 7.02 -16.62
N THR A 9 -1.98 7.87 -16.36
CA THR A 9 -0.57 7.49 -16.42
C THR A 9 0.29 8.35 -15.49
N ARG A 10 1.52 7.90 -15.22
CA ARG A 10 2.51 8.68 -14.46
C ARG A 10 3.13 9.77 -15.33
N ASP A 11 3.57 10.86 -14.70
CA ASP A 11 4.21 11.99 -15.37
C ASP A 11 5.72 11.77 -15.67
N SER A 12 6.08 10.58 -16.14
CA SER A 12 7.45 10.29 -16.60
C SER A 12 7.46 10.03 -18.10
N GLU A 13 8.54 10.39 -18.78
CA GLU A 13 8.66 10.22 -20.24
C GLU A 13 8.31 8.80 -20.71
N LEU A 14 8.80 7.78 -20.00
CA LEU A 14 8.49 6.37 -20.32
C LEU A 14 7.01 6.05 -20.11
N ALA A 15 6.40 6.51 -19.01
CA ALA A 15 5.00 6.25 -18.73
C ALA A 15 4.07 6.96 -19.73
N LEU A 16 4.37 8.22 -20.06
CA LEU A 16 3.67 8.98 -21.11
C LEU A 16 3.82 8.31 -22.47
N TRP A 17 4.98 7.75 -22.80
CA TRP A 17 5.15 6.95 -24.01
C TRP A 17 4.22 5.73 -24.03
N GLN A 18 4.11 5.02 -22.91
CA GLN A 18 3.23 3.85 -22.79
C GLN A 18 1.76 4.25 -22.95
N ALA A 19 1.34 5.34 -22.31
CA ALA A 19 -0.01 5.88 -22.45
C ALA A 19 -0.32 6.31 -23.90
N LYS A 20 0.60 7.01 -24.57
CA LYS A 20 0.47 7.37 -26.00
C LYS A 20 0.38 6.14 -26.89
N LYS A 21 1.11 5.06 -26.57
CA LYS A 21 0.99 3.79 -27.30
C LYS A 21 -0.40 3.19 -27.16
N VAL A 22 -0.97 3.18 -25.95
CA VAL A 22 -2.35 2.70 -25.71
C VAL A 22 -3.38 3.61 -26.40
N GLN A 23 -3.24 4.93 -26.28
CA GLN A 23 -4.08 5.92 -26.95
C GLN A 23 -4.14 5.67 -28.47
N LYS A 24 -2.96 5.49 -29.10
CA LYS A 24 -2.88 5.20 -30.54
C LYS A 24 -3.62 3.91 -30.90
N LEU A 25 -3.50 2.86 -30.09
CA LEU A 25 -4.20 1.59 -30.34
C LEU A 25 -5.72 1.74 -30.18
N LEU A 26 -6.19 2.45 -29.14
CA LEU A 26 -7.61 2.76 -28.97
C LEU A 26 -8.17 3.55 -30.16
N HIS A 27 -7.43 4.55 -30.65
CA HIS A 27 -7.83 5.32 -31.84
C HIS A 27 -7.93 4.46 -33.10
N GLN A 28 -7.05 3.46 -33.26
CA GLN A 28 -7.09 2.52 -34.39
C GLN A 28 -8.33 1.63 -34.36
N GLU A 29 -8.81 1.28 -33.17
CA GLU A 29 -10.07 0.55 -32.96
C GLU A 29 -11.31 1.47 -32.96
N GLY A 30 -11.14 2.76 -33.26
CA GLY A 30 -12.23 3.73 -33.38
C GLY A 30 -12.70 4.39 -32.08
N TYR A 31 -12.01 4.17 -30.95
CA TYR A 31 -12.35 4.81 -29.67
C TYR A 31 -11.66 6.16 -29.52
N GLN A 32 -12.38 7.17 -29.06
CA GLN A 32 -11.79 8.46 -28.65
C GLN A 32 -11.16 8.32 -27.26
N SER A 33 -10.02 8.97 -27.04
CA SER A 33 -9.33 8.90 -25.75
C SER A 33 -8.41 10.10 -25.49
N GLU A 34 -8.27 10.45 -24.21
CA GLU A 34 -7.38 11.51 -23.71
C GLU A 34 -6.44 10.99 -22.63
N ILE A 35 -5.23 11.56 -22.53
CA ILE A 35 -4.25 11.18 -21.51
C ILE A 35 -4.41 12.11 -20.31
N VAL A 36 -4.53 11.52 -19.13
CA VAL A 36 -4.63 12.21 -17.84
C VAL A 36 -3.38 11.88 -17.02
N PRO A 37 -2.34 12.74 -17.05
CA PRO A 37 -1.15 12.54 -16.22
C PRO A 37 -1.52 12.72 -14.75
N ILE A 38 -1.39 11.66 -13.96
CA ILE A 38 -1.55 11.68 -12.52
C ILE A 38 -0.18 11.94 -11.91
N LYS A 39 -0.02 13.12 -11.31
CA LYS A 39 1.17 13.43 -10.52
C LYS A 39 1.21 12.49 -9.33
N SER A 40 2.41 11.96 -9.05
CA SER A 40 2.62 11.25 -7.80
C SER A 40 2.68 12.25 -6.65
N THR A 41 1.53 12.64 -6.15
CA THR A 41 1.40 13.41 -4.91
C THR A 41 1.04 12.45 -3.80
N GLY A 42 1.94 12.27 -2.83
CA GLY A 42 1.58 11.74 -1.50
C GLY A 42 0.67 12.70 -0.70
N ASP A 43 -0.11 13.52 -1.40
CA ASP A 43 -0.96 14.60 -0.91
C ASP A 43 -2.16 14.69 -1.87
N ILE A 44 -3.13 13.78 -1.70
CA ILE A 44 -4.54 14.06 -1.98
C ILE A 44 -5.31 13.48 -0.81
N ILE A 45 -6.00 14.36 -0.09
CA ILE A 45 -6.97 14.02 0.95
C ILE A 45 -8.02 13.09 0.30
N LEU A 46 -8.06 11.84 0.75
CA LEU A 46 -9.09 10.90 0.31
C LEU A 46 -10.17 10.77 1.36
N ASP A 47 -11.40 10.85 0.86
CA ASP A 47 -12.62 10.73 1.64
C ASP A 47 -12.98 9.26 1.98
N LYS A 48 -12.13 8.27 1.60
CA LYS A 48 -12.31 6.83 1.86
C LYS A 48 -11.04 6.18 2.46
N PRO A 49 -11.16 5.26 3.45
CA PRO A 49 -10.01 4.56 4.00
C PRO A 49 -9.38 3.60 2.98
N LEU A 50 -8.14 3.90 2.57
CA LEU A 50 -7.37 3.15 1.56
C LEU A 50 -7.14 1.66 1.89
N TYR A 51 -7.19 1.27 3.17
CA TYR A 51 -6.98 -0.12 3.59
C TYR A 51 -8.18 -1.03 3.26
N GLU A 52 -9.38 -0.48 3.11
CA GLU A 52 -10.57 -1.26 2.73
C GLU A 52 -10.53 -1.70 1.26
N LEU A 53 -9.57 -1.20 0.47
CA LEU A 53 -9.49 -1.40 -0.99
C LEU A 53 -8.34 -2.33 -1.42
N GLY A 54 -7.55 -2.87 -0.48
CA GLY A 54 -6.44 -3.79 -0.81
C GLY A 54 -5.30 -3.16 -1.64
N ILE A 55 -5.15 -1.84 -1.61
CA ILE A 55 -4.16 -1.12 -2.43
C ILE A 55 -2.75 -1.38 -1.92
N THR A 56 -1.96 -2.13 -2.70
CA THR A 56 -0.54 -2.41 -2.47
C THR A 56 0.30 -1.74 -3.57
N GLY A 57 1.56 -1.40 -3.29
CA GLY A 57 2.50 -0.88 -4.30
C GLY A 57 2.64 0.65 -4.37
N ILE A 58 3.90 1.14 -4.30
CA ILE A 58 4.25 2.57 -4.29
C ILE A 58 3.97 3.25 -5.64
N PHE A 59 4.04 2.49 -6.75
CA PHE A 59 3.97 3.05 -8.10
C PHE A 59 2.58 3.04 -8.74
N THR A 60 1.66 2.19 -8.26
CA THR A 60 0.29 2.06 -8.80
C THR A 60 -0.74 2.80 -7.96
N LYS A 61 -0.51 2.96 -6.65
CA LYS A 61 -1.44 3.55 -5.67
C LYS A 61 -2.21 4.77 -6.17
N ASN A 62 -1.53 5.77 -6.73
CA ASN A 62 -2.21 7.01 -7.17
C ASN A 62 -3.10 6.81 -8.41
N LEU A 63 -2.72 5.89 -9.30
CA LEU A 63 -3.56 5.52 -10.45
C LEU A 63 -4.75 4.69 -9.99
N ASP A 64 -4.56 3.78 -9.04
CA ASP A 64 -5.63 2.97 -8.46
C ASP A 64 -6.68 3.86 -7.77
N ILE A 65 -6.22 4.85 -7.00
CA ILE A 65 -7.07 5.87 -6.38
C ILE A 65 -7.86 6.67 -7.43
N ALA A 66 -7.17 7.20 -8.44
CA ALA A 66 -7.82 7.99 -9.50
C ALA A 66 -8.89 7.16 -10.23
N MET A 67 -8.63 5.88 -10.45
CA MET A 67 -9.58 4.95 -11.07
C MET A 67 -10.80 4.71 -10.18
N LEU A 68 -10.61 4.44 -8.89
CA LEU A 68 -11.70 4.22 -7.92
C LEU A 68 -12.51 5.49 -7.61
N ASN A 69 -11.95 6.66 -7.87
CA ASN A 69 -12.64 7.95 -7.82
C ASN A 69 -13.30 8.32 -9.16
N TYR A 70 -13.26 7.44 -10.17
CA TYR A 70 -13.78 7.70 -11.53
C TYR A 70 -13.15 8.92 -12.21
N GLU A 71 -11.93 9.32 -11.83
CA GLU A 71 -11.17 10.41 -12.45
C GLU A 71 -10.55 9.97 -13.79
N ILE A 72 -10.24 8.67 -13.90
CA ILE A 72 -9.74 7.99 -15.11
C ILE A 72 -10.59 6.75 -15.39
N ASP A 73 -10.65 6.32 -16.65
CA ASP A 73 -11.39 5.11 -17.04
C ASP A 73 -10.47 3.89 -17.15
N ILE A 74 -9.22 4.10 -17.59
CA ILE A 74 -8.16 3.07 -17.62
C ILE A 74 -6.86 3.60 -17.05
N ALA A 75 -6.00 2.72 -16.53
CA ALA A 75 -4.63 3.07 -16.15
C ALA A 75 -3.61 2.20 -16.89
N VAL A 76 -2.50 2.81 -17.31
CA VAL A 76 -1.46 2.16 -18.11
C VAL A 76 -0.18 2.01 -17.30
N HIS A 77 0.29 0.76 -17.19
CA HIS A 77 1.40 0.40 -16.33
C HIS A 77 2.48 -0.40 -17.05
N SER A 78 3.73 -0.29 -16.59
CA SER A 78 4.72 -1.34 -16.80
C SER A 78 4.34 -2.52 -15.92
N MET A 79 4.00 -3.67 -16.52
CA MET A 79 3.35 -4.77 -15.79
C MET A 79 4.20 -5.35 -14.65
N LYS A 80 5.53 -5.30 -14.76
CA LYS A 80 6.46 -5.72 -13.69
C LYS A 80 6.40 -4.85 -12.43
N ASP A 81 5.85 -3.64 -12.53
CA ASP A 81 5.74 -2.69 -11.41
C ASP A 81 4.35 -2.78 -10.75
N VAL A 82 3.46 -3.65 -11.26
CA VAL A 82 2.11 -3.84 -10.72
C VAL A 82 2.13 -5.00 -9.72
N PRO A 83 1.59 -4.82 -8.51
CA PRO A 83 1.46 -5.90 -7.52
C PRO A 83 0.79 -7.13 -8.11
N THR A 84 1.16 -8.32 -7.64
CA THR A 84 0.61 -9.61 -8.08
C THR A 84 -0.90 -9.71 -7.85
N VAL A 85 -1.38 -9.13 -6.74
CA VAL A 85 -2.80 -8.97 -6.40
C VAL A 85 -3.25 -7.54 -6.65
N LEU A 86 -4.29 -7.36 -7.47
CA LEU A 86 -4.87 -6.05 -7.75
C LEU A 86 -5.83 -5.61 -6.63
N PRO A 87 -6.04 -4.30 -6.44
CA PRO A 87 -7.05 -3.76 -5.52
C PRO A 87 -8.46 -4.24 -5.85
N GLU A 88 -9.34 -4.32 -4.85
CA GLU A 88 -10.74 -4.68 -5.05
C GLU A 88 -11.44 -3.68 -5.99
N GLY A 89 -12.20 -4.18 -6.96
CA GLY A 89 -12.87 -3.38 -7.98
C GLY A 89 -11.99 -2.96 -9.16
N ILE A 90 -10.68 -3.26 -9.16
CA ILE A 90 -9.78 -3.03 -10.30
C ILE A 90 -9.38 -4.37 -10.93
N VAL A 91 -9.52 -4.47 -12.24
CA VAL A 91 -9.18 -5.68 -13.01
C VAL A 91 -8.14 -5.40 -14.09
N GLN A 92 -7.39 -6.44 -14.47
CA GLN A 92 -6.60 -6.42 -15.71
C GLN A 92 -7.56 -6.42 -16.90
N ALA A 93 -7.56 -5.32 -17.65
CA ALA A 93 -8.41 -5.17 -18.84
C ALA A 93 -7.73 -5.71 -20.11
N ALA A 94 -6.41 -5.51 -20.24
CA ALA A 94 -5.63 -6.02 -21.36
C ALA A 94 -4.12 -6.03 -21.07
N VAL A 95 -3.39 -6.89 -21.79
CA VAL A 95 -1.93 -6.91 -21.82
C VAL A 95 -1.47 -6.76 -23.26
N LEU A 96 -0.71 -5.70 -23.56
CA LEU A 96 -0.19 -5.49 -24.92
C LEU A 96 0.89 -6.52 -25.27
N LYS A 97 1.13 -6.70 -26.57
CA LYS A 97 2.23 -7.53 -27.09
C LYS A 97 3.56 -7.16 -26.42
N ARG A 98 4.24 -8.16 -25.85
CA ARG A 98 5.49 -7.98 -25.10
C ARG A 98 6.58 -7.38 -25.97
N ALA A 99 7.27 -6.37 -25.44
CA ALA A 99 8.51 -5.85 -26.02
C ALA A 99 9.72 -6.68 -25.55
N ASN A 100 10.93 -6.19 -25.84
CA ASN A 100 12.18 -6.83 -25.42
C ASN A 100 12.21 -7.05 -23.89
N HIS A 101 12.26 -8.31 -23.47
CA HIS A 101 12.23 -8.71 -22.07
C HIS A 101 13.63 -8.69 -21.42
N ASN A 102 14.70 -8.61 -22.20
CA ASN A 102 16.07 -8.68 -21.69
C ASN A 102 16.41 -7.52 -20.77
N ASP A 103 17.27 -7.79 -19.79
CA ASP A 103 18.07 -6.75 -19.17
C ASP A 103 19.26 -6.41 -20.07
N ILE A 104 19.72 -5.16 -20.02
CA ILE A 104 20.88 -4.70 -20.77
C ILE A 104 21.86 -4.00 -19.83
N LEU A 105 23.15 -4.18 -20.11
CA LEU A 105 24.23 -3.46 -19.47
C LEU A 105 24.55 -2.21 -20.29
N VAL A 106 24.33 -1.04 -19.70
CA VAL A 106 24.82 0.23 -20.22
C VAL A 106 26.22 0.43 -19.66
N LEU A 107 27.22 0.41 -20.53
CA LEU A 107 28.63 0.56 -20.18
C LEU A 107 28.98 2.06 -20.01
N LYS A 108 29.89 2.36 -19.08
CA LYS A 108 30.60 3.66 -19.03
C LYS A 108 31.66 3.70 -20.14
N ASP A 109 32.47 2.63 -20.19
CA ASP A 109 33.53 2.45 -21.19
C ASP A 109 33.24 1.21 -22.08
N ASN A 110 33.97 0.12 -21.88
CA ASN A 110 33.89 -1.11 -22.68
C ASN A 110 33.63 -2.35 -21.78
N GLU A 111 33.58 -3.55 -22.38
CA GLU A 111 33.30 -4.81 -21.68
C GLU A 111 34.52 -5.42 -20.95
N GLU A 112 35.72 -4.85 -21.07
CA GLU A 112 36.97 -5.45 -20.54
C GLU A 112 36.93 -5.64 -19.02
N PHE A 113 36.22 -4.75 -18.30
CA PHE A 113 36.06 -4.86 -16.86
C PHE A 113 35.34 -6.15 -16.43
N LEU A 114 34.57 -6.78 -17.31
CA LEU A 114 33.89 -8.06 -17.01
C LEU A 114 34.87 -9.20 -16.73
N ALA A 115 36.10 -9.09 -17.24
CA ALA A 115 37.19 -10.04 -17.00
C ALA A 115 38.09 -9.64 -15.82
N GLN A 116 37.84 -8.48 -15.19
CA GLN A 116 38.67 -7.93 -14.12
C GLN A 116 38.01 -8.12 -12.74
N PRO A 117 38.79 -8.33 -11.67
CA PRO A 117 38.22 -8.32 -10.32
C PRO A 117 37.79 -6.89 -9.92
N LYS A 118 36.82 -6.79 -9.02
CA LYS A 118 36.35 -5.51 -8.42
C LYS A 118 35.65 -4.55 -9.39
N GLY A 119 35.05 -5.06 -10.47
CA GLY A 119 34.13 -4.27 -11.29
C GLY A 119 32.94 -3.75 -10.48
N VAL A 120 32.49 -2.53 -10.76
CA VAL A 120 31.37 -1.87 -10.08
C VAL A 120 30.24 -1.65 -11.08
N ILE A 121 29.05 -2.19 -10.78
CA ILE A 121 27.84 -1.91 -11.56
C ILE A 121 26.76 -1.26 -10.70
N ALA A 122 25.84 -0.55 -11.32
CA ALA A 122 24.74 0.10 -10.60
C ALA A 122 23.36 -0.50 -10.92
N THR A 123 22.63 -0.90 -9.88
CA THR A 123 21.23 -1.35 -9.94
C THR A 123 20.63 -1.48 -8.53
N SER A 124 19.47 -0.87 -8.29
CA SER A 124 18.69 -1.09 -7.04
C SER A 124 17.75 -2.30 -7.09
N SER A 125 17.79 -3.12 -8.15
CA SER A 125 17.01 -4.36 -8.22
C SER A 125 17.77 -5.51 -7.55
N LEU A 126 17.20 -6.08 -6.49
CA LEU A 126 17.77 -7.24 -5.79
C LEU A 126 17.94 -8.45 -6.72
N ARG A 127 16.95 -8.72 -7.59
CA ARG A 127 17.05 -9.73 -8.65
C ARG A 127 18.29 -9.56 -9.53
N ARG A 128 18.54 -8.33 -10.01
CA ARG A 128 19.70 -8.05 -10.88
C ARG A 128 21.02 -8.12 -10.12
N LYS A 129 21.05 -7.57 -8.90
CA LYS A 129 22.21 -7.63 -8.01
C LYS A 129 22.62 -9.07 -7.74
N ALA A 130 21.70 -9.91 -7.29
CA ALA A 130 21.99 -11.30 -6.97
C ALA A 130 22.47 -12.09 -8.19
N GLN A 131 21.78 -12.00 -9.33
CA GLN A 131 22.22 -12.68 -10.56
C GLN A 131 23.57 -12.17 -11.08
N TRP A 132 23.86 -10.88 -10.89
CA TRP A 132 25.18 -10.35 -11.25
C TRP A 132 26.28 -10.88 -10.35
N LEU A 133 26.06 -10.90 -9.03
CA LEU A 133 27.04 -11.39 -8.06
C LEU A 133 27.24 -12.92 -8.14
N ASP A 134 26.21 -13.68 -8.52
CA ASP A 134 26.34 -15.12 -8.85
C ASP A 134 27.31 -15.33 -10.03
N ARG A 135 27.22 -14.47 -11.07
CA ARG A 135 28.07 -14.57 -12.26
C ARG A 135 29.45 -13.94 -12.09
N TYR A 136 29.54 -12.85 -11.35
CA TYR A 136 30.76 -12.07 -11.10
C TYR A 136 30.98 -11.85 -9.59
N PRO A 137 31.42 -12.88 -8.84
CA PRO A 137 31.46 -12.83 -7.38
C PRO A 137 32.45 -11.82 -6.78
N THR A 138 33.40 -11.34 -7.59
CA THR A 138 34.42 -10.35 -7.17
C THR A 138 33.98 -8.91 -7.45
N HIS A 139 32.82 -8.70 -8.07
CA HIS A 139 32.28 -7.38 -8.37
C HIS A 139 31.51 -6.80 -7.18
N SER A 140 31.28 -5.49 -7.20
CA SER A 140 30.35 -4.81 -6.29
C SER A 140 29.16 -4.23 -7.04
N VAL A 141 28.07 -3.99 -6.32
CA VAL A 141 26.83 -3.41 -6.87
C VAL A 141 26.41 -2.22 -6.04
N GLU A 142 26.26 -1.08 -6.70
CA GLU A 142 25.80 0.18 -6.10
C GLU A 142 24.34 0.50 -6.45
N ASP A 143 23.74 1.36 -5.64
CA ASP A 143 22.33 1.72 -5.75
C ASP A 143 22.07 2.73 -6.88
N LEU A 144 21.07 2.44 -7.71
CA LEU A 144 20.67 3.28 -8.84
C LEU A 144 19.17 3.58 -8.82
N ARG A 145 18.83 4.79 -8.36
CA ARG A 145 17.46 5.33 -8.31
C ARG A 145 17.29 6.55 -9.22
N GLY A 146 16.05 6.81 -9.60
CA GLY A 146 15.63 7.90 -10.51
C GLY A 146 14.80 7.39 -11.68
N ASN A 147 14.38 8.28 -12.58
CA ASN A 147 13.81 7.90 -13.87
C ASN A 147 14.92 7.49 -14.87
N VAL A 148 14.55 7.02 -16.05
CA VAL A 148 15.53 6.51 -17.04
C VAL A 148 16.60 7.55 -17.40
N ASN A 149 16.22 8.81 -17.62
CA ASN A 149 17.16 9.87 -17.98
C ASN A 149 18.14 10.18 -16.84
N THR A 150 17.65 10.37 -15.62
CA THR A 150 18.51 10.62 -14.46
C THR A 150 19.48 9.45 -14.22
N ARG A 151 19.02 8.21 -14.42
CA ARG A 151 19.87 7.03 -14.28
C ARG A 151 20.96 6.97 -15.34
N LEU A 152 20.63 7.23 -16.62
CA LEU A 152 21.63 7.29 -17.69
C LEU A 152 22.69 8.36 -17.44
N GLN A 153 22.28 9.50 -16.87
CA GLN A 153 23.22 10.56 -16.49
C GLN A 153 24.12 10.11 -15.34
N LYS A 154 23.57 9.47 -14.30
CA LYS A 154 24.36 8.90 -13.19
C LYS A 154 25.41 7.89 -13.64
N VAL A 155 25.16 7.11 -14.70
CA VAL A 155 26.19 6.21 -15.27
C VAL A 155 27.43 6.98 -15.73
N LYS A 156 27.24 8.20 -16.25
CA LYS A 156 28.35 9.04 -16.69
C LYS A 156 29.04 9.73 -15.51
N ASP A 157 28.25 10.17 -14.53
CA ASP A 157 28.72 11.03 -13.43
C ASP A 157 29.41 10.26 -12.29
N ASN A 158 29.18 8.95 -12.18
CA ASN A 158 29.73 8.13 -11.09
C ASN A 158 30.85 7.22 -11.59
N GLU A 159 31.70 6.77 -10.67
CA GLU A 159 32.83 5.87 -10.94
C GLU A 159 32.39 4.39 -11.04
N TRP A 160 31.34 4.13 -11.83
CA TRP A 160 30.87 2.79 -12.13
C TRP A 160 31.37 2.32 -13.49
N ASN A 161 31.57 1.03 -13.68
CA ASN A 161 31.85 0.46 -15.00
C ASN A 161 30.58 0.37 -15.88
N GLY A 162 29.40 0.33 -15.26
CA GLY A 162 28.14 0.36 -15.99
C GLY A 162 26.92 0.23 -15.09
N ALA A 163 25.74 0.14 -15.69
CA ALA A 163 24.49 -0.04 -14.96
C ALA A 163 23.48 -0.88 -15.75
N ILE A 164 22.62 -1.59 -15.02
CA ILE A 164 21.68 -2.53 -15.62
C ILE A 164 20.29 -1.88 -15.79
N PHE A 165 19.78 -1.91 -17.02
CA PHE A 165 18.47 -1.39 -17.41
C PHE A 165 17.59 -2.47 -18.02
N ALA A 166 16.28 -2.22 -18.11
CA ALA A 166 15.40 -3.06 -18.93
C ALA A 166 15.50 -2.56 -20.38
N ALA A 167 15.73 -3.46 -21.34
CA ALA A 167 15.84 -3.10 -22.75
C ALA A 167 14.64 -2.29 -23.24
N ALA A 168 13.42 -2.80 -22.99
CA ALA A 168 12.19 -2.15 -23.38
C ALA A 168 12.07 -0.71 -22.87
N GLY A 169 12.56 -0.40 -21.66
CA GLY A 169 12.50 0.95 -21.12
C GLY A 169 13.29 1.95 -21.96
N LEU A 170 14.50 1.57 -22.37
CA LEU A 170 15.38 2.41 -23.18
C LEU A 170 14.96 2.46 -24.65
N GLU A 171 14.51 1.34 -25.21
CA GLU A 171 14.06 1.24 -26.60
C GLU A 171 12.80 2.08 -26.85
N ARG A 172 11.84 2.06 -25.92
CA ARG A 172 10.59 2.84 -26.03
C ARG A 172 10.85 4.33 -26.19
N ILE A 173 11.74 4.90 -25.38
CA ILE A 173 12.07 6.33 -25.43
C ILE A 173 13.24 6.65 -26.36
N GLY A 174 13.74 5.68 -27.14
CA GLY A 174 14.83 5.90 -28.09
C GLY A 174 16.18 6.26 -27.45
N LYS A 175 16.44 5.81 -26.22
CA LYS A 175 17.65 6.14 -25.43
C LYS A 175 18.60 4.96 -25.26
N ARG A 176 18.44 3.86 -25.99
CA ARG A 176 19.35 2.71 -25.93
C ARG A 176 20.74 3.13 -26.46
N PRO A 177 21.80 3.12 -25.61
CA PRO A 177 23.15 3.43 -26.07
C PRO A 177 23.66 2.37 -27.08
N LYS A 178 24.43 2.78 -28.08
CA LYS A 178 24.93 1.88 -29.14
C LYS A 178 25.81 0.74 -28.59
N GLY A 179 26.63 1.02 -27.58
CA GLY A 179 27.49 0.03 -26.92
C GLY A 179 26.79 -0.78 -25.81
N ALA A 180 25.46 -0.67 -25.64
CA ALA A 180 24.78 -1.41 -24.59
C ALA A 180 24.63 -2.90 -24.94
N VAL A 181 24.96 -3.76 -23.98
CA VAL A 181 25.07 -5.22 -24.15
C VAL A 181 23.82 -5.91 -23.63
N ASN A 182 23.28 -6.87 -24.38
CA ASN A 182 22.16 -7.67 -23.88
C ASN A 182 22.67 -8.70 -22.86
N LEU A 183 22.05 -8.75 -21.68
CA LEU A 183 22.32 -9.75 -20.66
C LEU A 183 21.37 -10.95 -20.81
N SER A 184 21.50 -11.69 -21.92
CA SER A 184 20.59 -12.80 -22.25
C SER A 184 20.58 -13.95 -21.24
N TRP A 185 21.64 -14.07 -20.44
CA TRP A 185 21.76 -15.02 -19.35
C TRP A 185 20.98 -14.61 -18.09
N MET A 186 20.62 -13.32 -17.95
CA MET A 186 19.89 -12.82 -16.79
C MET A 186 18.40 -13.07 -16.95
N ILE A 187 17.83 -13.93 -16.09
CA ILE A 187 16.39 -14.20 -16.09
C ILE A 187 15.66 -12.92 -15.68
N PRO A 188 14.74 -12.40 -16.51
CA PRO A 188 14.13 -11.10 -16.30
C PRO A 188 13.17 -11.09 -15.12
N ALA A 189 12.76 -9.89 -14.71
CA ALA A 189 11.66 -9.76 -13.76
C ALA A 189 10.37 -10.31 -14.40
N PRO A 190 9.50 -10.99 -13.63
CA PRO A 190 8.16 -11.34 -14.07
C PRO A 190 7.46 -10.16 -14.76
N ALA A 191 6.87 -10.43 -15.92
CA ALA A 191 6.21 -9.47 -16.80
C ALA A 191 7.06 -8.32 -17.35
N GLN A 192 8.40 -8.39 -17.26
CA GLN A 192 9.27 -7.36 -17.86
C GLN A 192 9.05 -7.26 -19.38
N GLY A 193 8.89 -6.03 -19.86
CA GLY A 193 8.63 -5.75 -21.28
C GLY A 193 7.15 -5.72 -21.65
N ALA A 194 6.24 -6.19 -20.79
CA ALA A 194 4.80 -6.07 -21.01
C ALA A 194 4.25 -4.71 -20.52
N ILE A 195 3.18 -4.25 -21.16
CA ILE A 195 2.36 -3.12 -20.72
C ILE A 195 1.00 -3.70 -20.34
N MET A 196 0.52 -3.36 -19.15
CA MET A 196 -0.79 -3.77 -18.67
C MET A 196 -1.71 -2.55 -18.61
N ILE A 197 -2.96 -2.77 -19.02
CA ILE A 197 -4.06 -1.82 -18.89
C ILE A 197 -4.97 -2.36 -17.78
N THR A 198 -5.26 -1.54 -16.77
CA THR A 198 -6.29 -1.83 -15.76
C THR A 198 -7.53 -0.98 -16.00
N ALA A 199 -8.68 -1.47 -15.55
CA ALA A 199 -9.96 -0.77 -15.58
C ALA A 199 -10.80 -1.17 -14.35
N LEU A 200 -11.89 -0.43 -14.10
CA LEU A 200 -12.89 -0.83 -13.10
C LEU A 200 -13.61 -2.10 -13.55
N GLU A 201 -13.83 -3.01 -12.60
CA GLU A 201 -14.51 -4.29 -12.85
C GLU A 201 -15.91 -4.11 -13.44
N GLU A 202 -16.66 -3.16 -12.89
CA GLU A 202 -18.05 -2.84 -13.25
C GLU A 202 -18.20 -2.15 -14.62
N ASN A 203 -17.11 -1.67 -15.22
CA ASN A 203 -17.17 -0.87 -16.44
C ASN A 203 -16.97 -1.75 -17.70
N GLU A 204 -18.04 -2.47 -18.07
CA GLU A 204 -18.04 -3.43 -19.18
C GLU A 204 -17.64 -2.80 -20.52
N ASP A 205 -18.17 -1.61 -20.86
CA ASP A 205 -17.87 -0.91 -22.11
C ASP A 205 -16.36 -0.63 -22.28
N ILE A 206 -15.70 -0.19 -21.20
CA ILE A 206 -14.27 0.09 -21.20
C ILE A 206 -13.45 -1.20 -21.29
N ARG A 207 -13.89 -2.25 -20.59
CA ARG A 207 -13.24 -3.57 -20.65
C ARG A 207 -13.34 -4.18 -22.05
N GLU A 208 -14.50 -4.04 -22.70
CA GLU A 208 -14.70 -4.46 -24.09
C GLU A 208 -13.76 -3.69 -25.02
N ALA A 209 -13.70 -2.35 -24.90
CA ALA A 209 -12.78 -1.53 -25.69
C ALA A 209 -11.31 -1.95 -25.52
N CYS A 210 -10.89 -2.28 -24.29
CA CYS A 210 -9.54 -2.76 -24.00
C CYS A 210 -9.28 -4.16 -24.56
N SER A 211 -10.30 -5.01 -24.68
CA SER A 211 -10.13 -6.40 -25.12
C SER A 211 -9.51 -6.52 -26.52
N TYR A 212 -9.81 -5.58 -27.41
CA TYR A 212 -9.21 -5.48 -28.76
C TYR A 212 -7.70 -5.23 -28.74
N LEU A 213 -7.18 -4.65 -27.66
CA LEU A 213 -5.75 -4.37 -27.48
C LEU A 213 -4.98 -5.56 -26.89
N ASN A 214 -5.69 -6.57 -26.39
CA ASN A 214 -5.09 -7.67 -25.65
C ASN A 214 -4.32 -8.63 -26.57
N HIS A 215 -3.08 -8.92 -26.20
CA HIS A 215 -2.26 -9.92 -26.87
C HIS A 215 -2.24 -11.22 -26.06
N LYS A 216 -3.03 -12.20 -26.50
CA LYS A 216 -3.33 -13.42 -25.73
C LYS A 216 -2.10 -14.18 -25.24
N ASP A 217 -1.08 -14.31 -26.08
CA ASP A 217 0.13 -15.05 -25.72
C ASP A 217 0.94 -14.32 -24.66
N THR A 218 0.98 -12.99 -24.71
CA THR A 218 1.65 -12.19 -23.67
C THR A 218 0.87 -12.26 -22.37
N GLU A 219 -0.46 -12.18 -22.42
CA GLU A 219 -1.31 -12.38 -21.24
C GLU A 219 -1.04 -13.74 -20.59
N ILE A 220 -1.03 -14.84 -21.35
CA ILE A 220 -0.77 -16.18 -20.82
C ILE A 220 0.62 -16.27 -20.18
N CYS A 221 1.67 -15.84 -20.89
CA CYS A 221 3.04 -15.89 -20.38
C CYS A 221 3.19 -15.08 -19.09
N THR A 222 2.71 -13.84 -19.09
CA THR A 222 2.85 -12.95 -17.92
C THR A 222 1.98 -13.38 -16.75
N ALA A 223 0.82 -14.01 -16.97
CA ALA A 223 0.03 -14.62 -15.92
C ALA A 223 0.78 -15.74 -15.19
N ILE A 224 1.45 -16.64 -15.93
CA ILE A 224 2.26 -17.71 -15.35
C ILE A 224 3.45 -17.15 -14.56
N GLU A 225 4.15 -16.15 -15.12
CA GLU A 225 5.27 -15.49 -14.44
C GLU A 225 4.86 -14.82 -13.13
N ARG A 226 3.69 -14.16 -13.13
CA ARG A 226 3.17 -13.45 -11.96
C ARG A 226 2.56 -14.39 -10.93
N GLU A 227 1.92 -15.48 -11.35
CA GLU A 227 1.46 -16.53 -10.44
C GLU A 227 2.66 -17.20 -9.75
N PHE A 228 3.74 -17.48 -10.50
CA PHE A 228 4.98 -17.99 -9.94
C PHE A 228 5.56 -17.02 -8.89
N LEU A 229 5.60 -15.72 -9.22
CA LEU A 229 6.04 -14.69 -8.26
C LEU A 229 5.16 -14.71 -7.00
N ASN A 230 3.85 -14.60 -7.16
CA ASN A 230 2.86 -14.57 -6.06
C ASN A 230 3.00 -15.78 -5.12
N ARG A 231 3.21 -16.97 -5.67
CA ARG A 231 3.37 -18.20 -4.86
C ARG A 231 4.67 -18.25 -4.08
N LEU A 232 5.71 -17.60 -4.59
CA LEU A 232 7.00 -17.50 -3.91
C LEU A 232 7.04 -16.39 -2.87
N GLU A 233 6.04 -15.49 -2.82
CA GLU A 233 6.06 -14.30 -1.94
C GLU A 233 6.13 -14.65 -0.43
N GLY A 234 7.35 -14.88 0.05
CA GLY A 234 7.84 -14.38 1.33
C GLY A 234 8.35 -12.95 1.13
N GLY A 235 7.52 -11.95 1.41
CA GLY A 235 7.92 -10.53 1.44
C GLY A 235 8.38 -9.89 0.11
N CYS A 236 8.41 -8.56 0.06
CA CYS A 236 8.78 -7.77 -1.13
C CYS A 236 10.29 -7.79 -1.49
N THR A 237 11.10 -8.66 -0.88
CA THR A 237 12.57 -8.48 -0.83
C THR A 237 13.39 -9.66 -1.36
N ALA A 238 12.76 -10.73 -1.85
CA ALA A 238 13.46 -11.87 -2.45
C ALA A 238 13.96 -11.60 -3.90
N PRO A 239 15.24 -11.93 -4.24
CA PRO A 239 15.77 -11.89 -5.61
C PRO A 239 15.15 -12.94 -6.56
N ILE A 240 13.96 -12.67 -7.09
CA ILE A 240 13.21 -13.61 -7.94
C ILE A 240 13.22 -13.18 -9.41
N GLY A 241 13.51 -14.10 -10.34
CA GLY A 241 13.34 -13.94 -11.78
C GLY A 241 12.37 -14.98 -12.35
N GLY A 242 11.63 -14.62 -13.41
CA GLY A 242 10.65 -15.49 -14.04
C GLY A 242 10.36 -15.08 -15.48
N PHE A 243 10.39 -16.05 -16.39
CA PHE A 243 10.14 -15.84 -17.81
C PHE A 243 9.44 -17.03 -18.45
N ALA A 244 8.33 -16.76 -19.12
CA ALA A 244 7.57 -17.70 -19.92
C ALA A 244 7.59 -17.28 -21.39
N ARG A 245 7.62 -18.27 -22.28
CA ARG A 245 7.53 -18.09 -23.74
C ARG A 245 6.70 -19.21 -24.34
N ILE A 246 5.78 -18.86 -25.23
CA ILE A 246 5.04 -19.83 -26.04
C ILE A 246 5.86 -20.16 -27.29
N ASP A 247 6.04 -21.44 -27.55
CA ASP A 247 6.49 -21.97 -28.84
C ASP A 247 5.25 -22.30 -29.68
N GLU A 248 4.93 -21.43 -30.63
CA GLU A 248 3.75 -21.59 -31.49
C GLU A 248 3.84 -22.80 -32.43
N VAL A 249 5.05 -23.24 -32.78
CA VAL A 249 5.30 -24.36 -33.69
C VAL A 249 5.01 -25.67 -32.97
N ASN A 250 5.59 -25.84 -31.79
CA ASN A 250 5.44 -27.07 -31.00
C ASN A 250 4.16 -27.07 -30.14
N LYS A 251 3.44 -25.94 -30.05
CA LYS A 251 2.29 -25.73 -29.15
C LYS A 251 2.64 -26.01 -27.69
N GLU A 252 3.81 -25.55 -27.29
CA GLU A 252 4.35 -25.69 -25.94
C GLU A 252 4.54 -24.32 -25.28
N ILE A 253 4.65 -24.33 -23.95
CA ILE A 253 5.07 -23.18 -23.17
C ILE A 253 6.30 -23.56 -22.36
N GLU A 254 7.35 -22.76 -22.52
CA GLU A 254 8.59 -22.86 -21.79
C GLU A 254 8.55 -21.85 -20.64
N PHE A 255 8.94 -22.29 -19.44
CA PHE A 255 9.10 -21.43 -18.28
C PHE A 255 10.49 -21.61 -17.68
N LYS A 256 11.10 -20.49 -17.29
CA LYS A 256 12.35 -20.41 -16.52
C LYS A 256 12.12 -19.53 -15.30
N GLY A 257 12.46 -20.03 -14.12
CA GLY A 257 12.41 -19.31 -12.85
C GLY A 257 13.71 -19.44 -12.09
N ILE A 258 14.04 -18.42 -11.30
CA ILE A 258 15.21 -18.40 -10.42
C ILE A 258 14.90 -17.67 -9.12
N LEU A 259 15.41 -18.21 -8.02
CA LEU A 259 15.48 -17.56 -6.71
C LEU A 259 16.94 -17.59 -6.25
N LEU A 260 17.48 -16.47 -5.77
CA LEU A 260 18.84 -16.38 -5.25
C LEU A 260 18.87 -15.73 -3.86
N SER A 261 19.94 -15.98 -3.10
CA SER A 261 20.29 -15.13 -1.95
C SER A 261 20.66 -13.73 -2.42
N ARG A 262 20.50 -12.71 -1.56
CA ARG A 262 20.78 -11.30 -1.92
C ARG A 262 22.23 -11.05 -2.34
N ASP A 263 23.17 -11.87 -1.84
CA ASP A 263 24.59 -11.86 -2.19
C ASP A 263 24.93 -12.70 -3.43
N GLY A 264 23.96 -13.42 -4.00
CA GLY A 264 24.15 -14.26 -5.18
C GLY A 264 24.86 -15.60 -4.95
N LYS A 265 25.25 -15.95 -3.72
CA LYS A 265 26.03 -17.19 -3.46
C LYS A 265 25.22 -18.47 -3.51
N LYS A 266 23.92 -18.40 -3.22
CA LYS A 266 22.99 -19.52 -3.26
C LYS A 266 21.93 -19.24 -4.32
N LYS A 267 21.58 -20.25 -5.12
CA LYS A 267 20.50 -20.14 -6.11
C LYS A 267 19.73 -21.45 -6.27
N ILE A 268 18.46 -21.31 -6.64
CA ILE A 268 17.58 -22.40 -7.06
C ILE A 268 16.96 -22.00 -8.38
N GLU A 269 17.21 -22.79 -9.41
CA GLU A 269 16.68 -22.57 -10.76
C GLU A 269 15.68 -23.67 -11.12
N VAL A 270 14.65 -23.29 -11.87
CA VAL A 270 13.67 -24.23 -12.41
C VAL A 270 13.42 -23.92 -13.88
N GLN A 271 13.49 -24.95 -14.72
CA GLN A 271 13.09 -24.88 -16.11
C GLN A 271 12.10 -26.01 -16.41
N ARG A 272 11.01 -25.67 -17.09
CA ARG A 272 9.96 -26.61 -17.51
C ARG A 272 9.43 -26.23 -18.88
N THR A 273 9.16 -27.24 -19.69
CA THR A 273 8.44 -27.12 -20.95
C THR A 273 7.25 -28.06 -20.88
N VAL A 274 6.05 -27.53 -21.15
CA VAL A 274 4.82 -28.32 -21.14
C VAL A 274 3.96 -27.99 -22.36
N PRO A 275 3.11 -28.91 -22.85
CA PRO A 275 2.10 -28.58 -23.84
C PRO A 275 1.23 -27.41 -23.37
N LEU A 276 0.90 -26.47 -24.26
CA LEU A 276 0.14 -25.26 -23.93
C LEU A 276 -1.23 -25.58 -23.29
N ILE A 277 -1.81 -26.75 -23.57
CA ILE A 277 -3.06 -27.20 -22.94
C ILE A 277 -2.89 -27.51 -21.44
N LYS A 278 -1.69 -27.90 -20.99
CA LYS A 278 -1.35 -28.27 -19.60
C LYS A 278 -0.76 -27.12 -18.78
N LYS A 279 -0.73 -25.89 -19.31
CA LYS A 279 -0.19 -24.67 -18.67
C LYS A 279 -0.73 -24.36 -17.26
N LYS A 280 -1.94 -24.85 -16.91
CA LYS A 280 -2.69 -24.48 -15.70
C LYS A 280 -1.89 -24.65 -14.40
N TYR A 281 -1.04 -25.68 -14.30
CA TYR A 281 -0.28 -25.98 -13.09
C TYR A 281 1.21 -25.59 -13.19
N LEU A 282 1.65 -25.05 -14.34
CA LEU A 282 3.07 -24.80 -14.60
C LEU A 282 3.71 -23.86 -13.57
N ALA A 283 3.04 -22.75 -13.26
CA ALA A 283 3.53 -21.79 -12.26
C ALA A 283 3.60 -22.41 -10.86
N GLN A 284 2.55 -23.15 -10.47
CA GLN A 284 2.47 -23.85 -9.20
C GLN A 284 3.58 -24.89 -9.04
N ASP A 285 3.76 -25.75 -10.04
CA ASP A 285 4.78 -26.81 -10.01
C ASP A 285 6.19 -26.22 -9.93
N CYS A 286 6.44 -25.11 -10.63
CA CYS A 286 7.73 -24.43 -10.60
C CYS A 286 7.99 -23.72 -9.26
N ALA A 287 6.97 -23.07 -8.68
CA ALA A 287 7.10 -22.43 -7.37
C ALA A 287 7.31 -23.47 -6.27
N ASN A 288 6.51 -24.55 -6.26
CA ASN A 288 6.67 -25.65 -5.30
C ASN A 288 8.05 -26.29 -5.41
N TYR A 289 8.55 -26.52 -6.63
CA TYR A 289 9.91 -27.04 -6.82
C TYR A 289 10.98 -26.17 -6.15
N ILE A 290 10.85 -24.83 -6.20
CA ILE A 290 11.78 -23.93 -5.52
C ILE A 290 11.61 -24.01 -4.00
N LEU A 291 10.37 -23.97 -3.51
CA LEU A 291 10.07 -24.02 -2.08
C LEU A 291 10.56 -25.32 -1.43
N ASP A 292 10.32 -26.46 -2.07
CA ASP A 292 10.71 -27.80 -1.59
C ASP A 292 12.24 -27.99 -1.56
N ARG A 293 13.00 -27.16 -2.28
CA ARG A 293 14.47 -27.17 -2.29
C ARG A 293 15.10 -26.15 -1.33
N GLY A 294 14.34 -25.72 -0.32
CA GLY A 294 14.81 -24.74 0.66
C GLY A 294 14.67 -23.31 0.16
N GLY A 295 13.80 -23.04 -0.81
CA GLY A 295 13.51 -21.68 -1.24
C GLY A 295 12.99 -20.80 -0.11
N LYS A 296 12.25 -21.38 0.85
CA LYS A 296 11.84 -20.66 2.07
C LYS A 296 13.06 -20.21 2.87
N ASP A 297 13.99 -21.12 3.13
CA ASP A 297 15.22 -20.82 3.87
C ASP A 297 16.07 -19.78 3.13
N LEU A 298 16.12 -19.84 1.79
CA LEU A 298 16.84 -18.88 0.97
C LEU A 298 16.21 -17.47 0.97
N MET A 299 14.89 -17.40 1.18
CA MET A 299 14.16 -16.14 1.35
C MET A 299 14.24 -15.62 2.79
N SER A 300 14.38 -16.50 3.78
CA SER A 300 14.58 -16.15 5.20
C SER A 300 16.06 -16.05 5.62
N ASP A 301 17.00 -16.43 4.75
CA ASP A 301 18.44 -16.13 4.82
C ASP A 301 18.68 -14.62 4.59
N ASP A 302 17.77 -13.78 5.09
CA ASP A 302 18.11 -12.51 5.68
C ASP A 302 19.19 -12.80 6.72
N VAL A 303 20.44 -12.75 6.26
CA VAL A 303 21.57 -12.36 7.11
C VAL A 303 21.03 -11.25 7.97
N ALA A 304 20.91 -11.51 9.28
CA ALA A 304 20.43 -10.57 10.26
C ALA A 304 20.90 -9.17 9.86
N VAL A 305 20.00 -8.40 9.24
CA VAL A 305 20.16 -6.96 9.23
C VAL A 305 20.16 -6.68 10.72
N ALA A 306 21.31 -6.24 11.25
CA ALA A 306 21.35 -5.83 12.64
C ALA A 306 20.17 -4.88 12.79
N LYS A 307 19.20 -5.24 13.62
CA LYS A 307 18.02 -4.43 13.85
C LYS A 307 18.54 -3.15 14.49
N GLU A 308 18.68 -2.11 13.68
CA GLU A 308 19.34 -0.85 14.07
C GLU A 308 18.43 -0.04 14.98
N PHE A 309 17.11 -0.18 14.80
CA PHE A 309 16.12 0.60 15.52
C PHE A 309 15.02 -0.30 16.09
N SER A 310 14.57 0.01 17.30
CA SER A 310 13.44 -0.63 17.96
C SER A 310 12.35 0.39 18.22
N ILE A 311 11.10 0.06 17.89
CA ILE A 311 9.93 0.89 18.13
C ILE A 311 8.87 0.14 18.93
N TYR A 312 8.02 0.89 19.61
CA TYR A 312 6.92 0.33 20.40
C TYR A 312 5.57 0.91 19.95
N SER A 313 4.60 0.06 19.70
CA SER A 313 3.24 0.46 19.34
C SER A 313 2.30 0.31 20.55
N THR A 314 1.67 1.41 20.97
CA THR A 314 0.65 1.41 22.06
C THR A 314 -0.70 0.81 21.65
N LYS A 315 -0.73 0.16 20.49
CA LYS A 315 -1.83 -0.62 19.94
C LYS A 315 -1.25 -1.88 19.30
N ALA A 316 -1.93 -3.01 19.48
CA ALA A 316 -1.54 -4.25 18.81
C ALA A 316 -1.55 -4.10 17.27
N LEU A 317 -0.49 -4.56 16.62
CA LEU A 317 -0.34 -4.48 15.16
C LEU A 317 -0.58 -5.84 14.51
N SER A 318 -1.26 -5.84 13.35
CA SER A 318 -1.35 -7.04 12.52
C SER A 318 -0.01 -7.36 11.84
N GLU A 319 0.22 -8.62 11.47
CA GLU A 319 1.43 -9.03 10.73
C GLU A 319 1.61 -8.24 9.43
N ALA A 320 0.52 -7.96 8.72
CA ALA A 320 0.56 -7.12 7.51
C ALA A 320 1.04 -5.68 7.81
N GLN A 321 0.69 -5.12 8.97
CA GLN A 321 1.16 -3.80 9.40
C GLN A 321 2.61 -3.82 9.86
N LYS A 322 3.04 -4.87 10.57
CA LYS A 322 4.44 -5.06 10.95
C LYS A 322 5.34 -5.12 9.73
N ASN A 323 4.89 -5.82 8.69
CA ASN A 323 5.60 -5.93 7.40
C ASN A 323 5.71 -4.60 6.61
N LEU A 324 5.04 -3.53 7.04
CA LEU A 324 5.22 -2.20 6.45
C LEU A 324 6.46 -1.49 6.99
N LEU A 325 6.99 -1.90 8.14
CA LEU A 325 8.21 -1.33 8.71
C LEU A 325 9.43 -1.80 7.95
N ALA A 326 10.48 -0.98 7.96
CA ALA A 326 11.74 -1.32 7.33
C ALA A 326 12.39 -2.55 7.97
N GLU A 327 13.11 -3.36 7.16
CA GLU A 327 13.78 -4.58 7.63
C GLU A 327 14.79 -4.34 8.76
N SER A 328 15.31 -3.11 8.89
CA SER A 328 16.21 -2.69 9.98
C SER A 328 15.51 -2.43 11.31
N MET A 329 14.19 -2.60 11.40
CA MET A 329 13.40 -2.26 12.60
C MET A 329 12.86 -3.48 13.33
N THR A 330 12.86 -3.42 14.66
CA THR A 330 11.97 -4.21 15.52
C THR A 330 10.77 -3.42 15.94
N VAL A 331 9.64 -4.11 16.06
CA VAL A 331 8.45 -3.57 16.69
C VAL A 331 7.95 -4.49 17.77
N GLU A 332 7.73 -3.92 18.95
CA GLU A 332 6.91 -4.49 20.01
C GLU A 332 5.57 -3.77 20.04
N ASP A 333 4.51 -4.48 20.45
CA ASP A 333 3.17 -3.92 20.45
C ASP A 333 2.30 -4.48 21.57
N SER A 334 1.50 -3.62 22.17
CA SER A 334 0.42 -4.03 23.08
C SER A 334 -0.63 -2.93 23.20
N ASP A 335 -1.85 -3.30 23.59
CA ASP A 335 -2.94 -2.33 23.77
C ASP A 335 -2.84 -1.63 25.12
N PHE A 336 -2.46 -0.35 25.09
CA PHE A 336 -2.30 0.48 26.29
C PHE A 336 -3.64 0.95 26.86
N ILE A 337 -4.72 0.78 26.11
CA ILE A 337 -6.07 1.09 26.56
C ILE A 337 -6.97 -0.11 26.36
N LYS A 338 -7.85 -0.36 27.33
CA LYS A 338 -8.91 -1.36 27.24
C LYS A 338 -10.25 -0.67 27.34
N ILE A 339 -11.17 -0.99 26.45
CA ILE A 339 -12.52 -0.46 26.47
C ILE A 339 -13.41 -1.40 27.25
N ARG A 340 -14.04 -0.90 28.31
CA ARG A 340 -15.04 -1.62 29.08
C ARG A 340 -16.41 -1.03 28.79
N PHE A 341 -17.29 -1.80 28.16
CA PHE A 341 -18.67 -1.36 27.96
C PHE A 341 -19.44 -1.38 29.28
N ASN A 342 -20.11 -0.27 29.58
CA ASN A 342 -20.98 -0.18 30.74
C ASN A 342 -22.31 -0.86 30.43
N ARG A 343 -22.95 -1.41 31.47
CA ARG A 343 -24.32 -1.89 31.35
C ARG A 343 -25.26 -0.69 31.26
N ILE A 344 -25.96 -0.55 30.15
CA ILE A 344 -26.96 0.49 29.96
C ILE A 344 -28.31 -0.07 30.39
N ALA A 345 -29.04 0.66 31.23
CA ALA A 345 -30.33 0.19 31.74
C ALA A 345 -31.35 0.09 30.58
N PRO A 346 -32.01 -1.07 30.35
CA PRO A 346 -32.93 -1.23 29.20
C PRO A 346 -34.06 -0.21 29.17
N LYS A 347 -34.51 0.27 30.33
CA LYS A 347 -35.53 1.32 30.44
C LYS A 347 -35.18 2.62 29.69
N LEU A 348 -33.90 2.89 29.44
CA LEU A 348 -33.43 4.10 28.74
C LEU A 348 -33.62 4.04 27.23
N VAL A 349 -33.77 2.84 26.66
CA VAL A 349 -33.96 2.62 25.21
C VAL A 349 -35.28 1.91 24.88
N LYS A 350 -36.08 1.60 25.91
CA LYS A 350 -37.44 1.01 25.75
C LYS A 350 -38.44 1.93 25.07
N GLN A 351 -38.19 3.24 25.08
CA GLN A 351 -39.01 4.25 24.41
C GLN A 351 -38.19 4.89 23.30
N GLU A 352 -38.86 5.31 22.24
CA GLU A 352 -38.22 6.00 21.11
C GLU A 352 -37.46 7.24 21.60
N LEU A 353 -36.16 7.32 21.28
CA LEU A 353 -35.34 8.49 21.57
C LEU A 353 -35.38 9.44 20.38
N GLU A 354 -35.91 10.64 20.61
CA GLU A 354 -36.09 11.66 19.57
C GLU A 354 -34.74 12.13 18.99
N HIS A 355 -33.77 12.47 19.85
CA HIS A 355 -32.46 12.95 19.44
C HIS A 355 -31.33 12.22 20.16
N VAL A 356 -30.44 11.58 19.39
CA VAL A 356 -29.35 10.76 19.92
C VAL A 356 -28.02 11.24 19.37
N ILE A 357 -27.05 11.41 20.25
CA ILE A 357 -25.68 11.81 19.90
C ILE A 357 -24.72 10.65 20.19
N ILE A 358 -23.89 10.29 19.21
CA ILE A 358 -22.82 9.30 19.36
C ILE A 358 -21.53 9.86 18.76
N THR A 359 -20.52 10.12 19.57
CA THR A 359 -19.30 10.81 19.13
C THR A 359 -18.13 9.88 18.79
N SER A 360 -18.26 8.57 19.01
CA SER A 360 -17.17 7.62 18.82
C SER A 360 -17.65 6.23 18.39
N LYS A 361 -16.77 5.49 17.69
CA LYS A 361 -16.99 4.09 17.30
C LYS A 361 -17.30 3.20 18.52
N ASN A 362 -16.54 3.37 19.61
CA ASN A 362 -16.74 2.61 20.85
C ASN A 362 -18.12 2.88 21.48
N GLY A 363 -18.68 4.08 21.31
CA GLY A 363 -20.05 4.37 21.74
C GLY A 363 -21.09 3.57 20.95
N VAL A 364 -20.88 3.40 19.65
CA VAL A 364 -21.73 2.55 18.79
C VAL A 364 -21.62 1.09 19.21
N GLU A 365 -20.41 0.59 19.43
CA GLU A 365 -20.18 -0.80 19.85
C GLU A 365 -20.73 -1.08 21.25
N ALA A 366 -20.60 -0.13 22.19
CA ALA A 366 -21.17 -0.24 23.52
C ALA A 366 -22.70 -0.36 23.49
N LEU A 367 -23.36 0.40 22.61
CA LEU A 367 -24.80 0.29 22.39
C LEU A 367 -25.18 -1.10 21.85
N LEU A 368 -24.49 -1.55 20.81
CA LEU A 368 -24.75 -2.86 20.18
C LEU A 368 -24.39 -4.06 21.06
N HIS A 369 -23.51 -3.86 22.04
CA HIS A 369 -23.21 -4.86 23.06
C HIS A 369 -24.35 -4.99 24.08
N ASN A 370 -25.06 -3.90 24.35
CA ASN A 370 -26.16 -3.90 25.32
C ASN A 370 -27.52 -4.22 24.68
N PHE A 371 -27.70 -3.87 23.40
CA PHE A 371 -29.00 -3.88 22.73
C PHE A 371 -28.89 -4.32 21.27
N THR A 372 -29.95 -4.97 20.79
CA THR A 372 -30.17 -5.27 19.38
C THR A 372 -30.57 -4.01 18.60
N LYS A 373 -30.48 -4.07 17.27
CA LYS A 373 -30.88 -2.95 16.40
C LYS A 373 -32.36 -2.60 16.58
N GLU A 374 -33.20 -3.60 16.77
CA GLU A 374 -34.66 -3.46 16.92
C GLU A 374 -35.04 -2.78 18.24
N GLU A 375 -34.21 -2.94 19.28
CA GLU A 375 -34.35 -2.27 20.57
C GLU A 375 -33.87 -0.81 20.53
N LEU A 376 -32.99 -0.46 19.59
CA LEU A 376 -32.44 0.89 19.41
C LEU A 376 -33.36 1.76 18.55
N GLN A 377 -34.51 2.16 19.11
CA GLN A 377 -35.50 3.00 18.45
C GLN A 377 -35.10 4.48 18.44
N PHE A 378 -34.14 4.83 17.58
CA PHE A 378 -33.61 6.19 17.47
C PHE A 378 -34.19 6.92 16.25
N LYS A 379 -34.82 8.07 16.47
CA LYS A 379 -35.46 8.84 15.38
C LYS A 379 -34.49 9.75 14.64
N ASN A 380 -33.70 10.54 15.37
CA ASN A 380 -32.68 11.41 14.80
C ASN A 380 -31.31 11.11 15.42
N ILE A 381 -30.38 10.53 14.64
CA ILE A 381 -29.03 10.22 15.09
C ILE A 381 -28.04 11.27 14.57
N TYR A 382 -27.24 11.82 15.48
CA TYR A 382 -26.17 12.79 15.21
C TYR A 382 -24.83 12.21 15.65
N CYS A 383 -23.78 12.40 14.85
CA CYS A 383 -22.48 11.83 15.19
C CYS A 383 -21.28 12.70 14.79
N VAL A 384 -20.14 12.37 15.39
CA VAL A 384 -18.85 12.98 15.03
C VAL A 384 -18.03 11.99 14.22
N GLY A 385 -17.57 12.44 13.05
CA GLY A 385 -16.64 11.72 12.20
C GLY A 385 -17.30 10.70 11.27
N ARG A 386 -16.74 10.57 10.07
CA ARG A 386 -17.24 9.70 9.00
C ARG A 386 -17.22 8.21 9.37
N ARG A 387 -16.22 7.76 10.14
CA ARG A 387 -16.11 6.36 10.59
C ARG A 387 -17.26 5.98 11.51
N THR A 388 -17.60 6.85 12.46
CA THR A 388 -18.74 6.68 13.37
C THR A 388 -20.04 6.67 12.57
N LYS A 389 -20.22 7.61 11.62
CA LYS A 389 -21.39 7.64 10.71
C LYS A 389 -21.58 6.31 9.98
N LYS A 390 -20.53 5.83 9.30
CA LYS A 390 -20.59 4.58 8.51
C LYS A 390 -21.02 3.40 9.38
N LEU A 391 -20.46 3.26 10.58
CA LEU A 391 -20.82 2.15 11.48
C LEU A 391 -22.26 2.26 11.98
N ILE A 392 -22.73 3.46 12.32
CA ILE A 392 -24.11 3.70 12.73
C ILE A 392 -25.07 3.33 11.59
N GLU A 393 -24.82 3.80 10.37
CA GLU A 393 -25.69 3.51 9.20
C GLU A 393 -25.72 2.02 8.85
N GLN A 394 -24.61 1.30 9.08
CA GLN A 394 -24.55 -0.14 8.87
C GLN A 394 -25.26 -0.96 9.95
N LYS A 395 -25.21 -0.54 11.21
CA LYS A 395 -25.57 -1.41 12.35
C LYS A 395 -26.76 -0.93 13.18
N ILE A 396 -27.02 0.38 13.21
CA ILE A 396 -28.07 0.99 14.04
C ILE A 396 -29.16 1.59 13.14
N GLY A 397 -28.87 2.65 12.39
CA GLY A 397 -29.88 3.38 11.65
C GLY A 397 -29.34 4.58 10.89
N LYS A 398 -30.21 5.30 10.18
CA LYS A 398 -29.80 6.44 9.35
C LYS A 398 -29.32 7.60 10.21
N VAL A 399 -28.18 8.19 9.85
CA VAL A 399 -27.64 9.39 10.50
C VAL A 399 -28.26 10.63 9.87
N LYS A 400 -28.84 11.50 10.71
CA LYS A 400 -29.45 12.77 10.27
C LYS A 400 -28.40 13.81 9.93
N ASN A 401 -27.42 14.02 10.81
CA ASN A 401 -26.28 14.87 10.52
C ASN A 401 -24.99 14.32 11.14
N SER A 402 -23.87 14.59 10.49
CA SER A 402 -22.54 14.20 10.98
C SER A 402 -21.55 15.33 10.76
N GLU A 403 -20.80 15.68 11.79
CA GLU A 403 -19.80 16.75 11.71
C GLU A 403 -18.38 16.25 11.92
N ARG A 404 -17.41 17.06 11.48
CA ARG A 404 -15.98 16.69 11.53
C ARG A 404 -15.41 16.68 12.95
N ASN A 405 -16.00 17.42 13.88
CA ASN A 405 -15.60 17.46 15.29
C ASN A 405 -16.78 17.85 16.19
N ALA A 406 -16.59 17.65 17.51
CA ALA A 406 -17.61 17.94 18.52
C ALA A 406 -18.06 19.41 18.54
N LYS A 407 -17.14 20.36 18.31
CA LYS A 407 -17.45 21.80 18.31
C LYS A 407 -18.40 22.19 17.17
N LYS A 408 -18.14 21.68 15.96
CA LYS A 408 -19.02 21.88 14.80
C LYS A 408 -20.37 21.21 14.98
N LEU A 409 -20.37 19.99 15.55
CA LEU A 409 -21.61 19.31 15.87
C LEU A 409 -22.44 20.11 16.87
N ALA A 410 -21.80 20.64 17.92
CA ALA A 410 -22.48 21.48 18.91
C ALA A 410 -23.11 22.72 18.27
N ALA A 411 -22.36 23.45 17.43
CA ALA A 411 -22.87 24.63 16.73
C ALA A 411 -24.10 24.32 15.86
N TYR A 412 -24.03 23.24 15.07
CA TYR A 412 -25.17 22.80 14.27
C TYR A 412 -26.40 22.45 15.13
N LEU A 413 -26.19 21.71 16.23
CA LEU A 413 -27.30 21.30 17.10
C LEU A 413 -27.90 22.48 17.89
N SER A 414 -27.09 23.47 18.26
CA SER A 414 -27.57 24.69 18.92
C SER A 414 -28.54 25.49 18.04
N GLU A 415 -28.32 25.51 16.72
CA GLU A 415 -29.22 26.17 15.76
C GLU A 415 -30.52 25.37 15.55
N GLU A 416 -30.41 24.05 15.47
CA GLU A 416 -31.52 23.16 15.07
C GLU A 416 -32.42 22.69 16.22
N LEU A 417 -31.86 22.56 17.43
CA LEU A 417 -32.50 21.84 18.54
C LEU A 417 -32.74 22.68 19.80
N SER A 418 -32.66 24.02 19.71
CA SER A 418 -32.93 24.92 20.84
C SER A 418 -34.26 24.57 21.53
N GLY A 419 -34.22 24.37 22.85
CA GLY A 419 -35.38 24.00 23.67
C GLY A 419 -35.72 22.50 23.70
N GLN A 420 -34.95 21.64 23.02
CA GLN A 420 -35.19 20.21 22.95
C GLN A 420 -34.26 19.41 23.88
N THR A 421 -34.53 18.11 24.02
CA THR A 421 -33.74 17.17 24.81
C THR A 421 -32.96 16.23 23.90
N VAL A 422 -31.69 16.01 24.21
CA VAL A 422 -30.82 15.07 23.51
C VAL A 422 -30.26 14.02 24.45
N THR A 423 -30.17 12.78 23.99
CA THR A 423 -29.49 11.70 24.72
C THR A 423 -28.09 11.51 24.14
N TYR A 424 -27.06 11.70 24.95
CA TYR A 424 -25.66 11.61 24.52
C TYR A 424 -25.01 10.34 25.08
N PHE A 425 -24.69 9.38 24.21
CA PHE A 425 -23.93 8.17 24.57
C PHE A 425 -22.43 8.44 24.44
N CYS A 426 -21.74 8.45 25.57
CA CYS A 426 -20.37 8.99 25.68
C CYS A 426 -19.42 8.08 26.46
N SER A 427 -18.13 8.41 26.44
CA SER A 427 -17.12 7.82 27.32
C SER A 427 -17.07 8.51 28.68
N ASP A 428 -16.41 7.89 29.63
CA ASP A 428 -15.92 8.55 30.85
C ASP A 428 -14.94 9.69 30.54
N LEU A 429 -14.03 9.52 29.58
CA LEU A 429 -13.02 10.51 29.18
C LEU A 429 -13.47 11.48 28.07
N ARG A 430 -14.75 11.85 28.02
CA ARG A 430 -15.29 12.72 26.95
C ARG A 430 -14.86 14.17 27.11
N LEU A 431 -14.85 14.92 26.00
CA LEU A 431 -14.65 16.38 26.03
C LEU A 431 -15.94 17.11 26.44
N ASP A 432 -15.86 17.95 27.47
CA ASP A 432 -17.02 18.71 27.99
C ASP A 432 -17.57 19.75 27.01
N THR A 433 -16.78 20.15 26.01
CA THR A 433 -17.19 21.15 25.00
C THR A 433 -18.57 20.90 24.38
N LEU A 434 -18.93 19.64 24.11
CA LEU A 434 -20.22 19.32 23.50
C LEU A 434 -21.39 19.51 24.48
N PRO A 435 -21.43 18.82 25.64
CA PRO A 435 -22.52 19.02 26.60
C PRO A 435 -22.62 20.45 27.12
N THR A 436 -21.49 21.15 27.33
CA THR A 436 -21.47 22.55 27.76
C THR A 436 -22.13 23.47 26.74
N VAL A 437 -21.69 23.43 25.47
CA VAL A 437 -22.24 24.31 24.42
C VAL A 437 -23.73 24.05 24.20
N LEU A 438 -24.17 22.79 24.24
CA LEU A 438 -25.59 22.45 24.09
C LEU A 438 -26.42 23.01 25.26
N SER A 439 -25.94 22.84 26.50
CA SER A 439 -26.63 23.34 27.69
C SER A 439 -26.72 24.87 27.71
N GLU A 440 -25.66 25.57 27.28
CA GLU A 440 -25.64 27.04 27.13
C GLU A 440 -26.65 27.55 26.08
N ASN A 441 -27.05 26.71 25.13
CA ASN A 441 -28.01 27.03 24.08
C ASN A 441 -29.41 26.44 24.35
N ASN A 442 -29.80 26.29 25.62
CA ASN A 442 -31.12 25.81 26.06
C ASN A 442 -31.47 24.39 25.56
N ILE A 443 -30.48 23.50 25.42
CA ILE A 443 -30.70 22.09 25.07
C ILE A 443 -30.46 21.25 26.32
N THR A 444 -31.42 20.40 26.68
CA THR A 444 -31.26 19.49 27.82
C THR A 444 -30.46 18.27 27.38
N VAL A 445 -29.28 18.05 27.97
CA VAL A 445 -28.40 16.92 27.63
C VAL A 445 -28.55 15.81 28.67
N ASN A 446 -29.07 14.66 28.26
CA ASN A 446 -29.10 13.43 29.05
C ASN A 446 -27.88 12.56 28.70
N GLU A 447 -26.85 12.62 29.53
CA GLU A 447 -25.59 11.91 29.29
C GLU A 447 -25.66 10.47 29.81
N ILE A 448 -25.35 9.52 28.94
CA ILE A 448 -25.24 8.11 29.28
C ILE A 448 -23.81 7.67 28.99
N GLU A 449 -23.07 7.40 30.06
CA GLU A 449 -21.74 6.83 29.96
C GLU A 449 -21.83 5.38 29.48
N ALA A 450 -21.64 5.19 28.18
CA ALA A 450 -21.81 3.91 27.51
C ALA A 450 -20.58 3.00 27.69
N TYR A 451 -19.40 3.57 27.88
CA TYR A 451 -18.17 2.82 28.07
C TYR A 451 -17.13 3.60 28.87
N LYS A 452 -16.17 2.86 29.43
CA LYS A 452 -14.98 3.41 30.10
C LYS A 452 -13.71 3.04 29.35
N THR A 453 -12.78 3.98 29.29
CA THR A 453 -11.42 3.72 28.83
C THR A 453 -10.53 3.42 30.03
N MET A 454 -10.11 2.17 30.16
CA MET A 454 -9.20 1.72 31.21
C MET A 454 -7.75 1.80 30.70
N TYR A 455 -6.87 2.43 31.48
CA TYR A 455 -5.43 2.40 31.22
C TYR A 455 -4.86 1.02 31.54
N SER A 456 -4.04 0.53 30.62
CA SER A 456 -3.39 -0.78 30.69
C SER A 456 -1.93 -0.59 30.25
N PRO A 457 -1.14 0.23 30.96
CA PRO A 457 0.24 0.48 30.60
C PRO A 457 1.04 -0.82 30.53
N ALA A 458 2.01 -0.84 29.61
CA ALA A 458 3.10 -1.79 29.66
C ALA A 458 4.40 -1.01 29.83
N LYS A 459 5.33 -1.58 30.59
CA LYS A 459 6.70 -1.06 30.65
C LYS A 459 7.38 -1.29 29.31
N VAL A 460 7.86 -0.21 28.70
CA VAL A 460 8.58 -0.21 27.43
C VAL A 460 10.07 -0.24 27.70
N ASP A 461 10.77 -1.13 27.00
CA ASP A 461 12.22 -1.32 27.18
C ASP A 461 13.01 -0.03 26.85
N GLU A 462 14.14 0.16 27.52
CA GLU A 462 15.01 1.33 27.32
C GLU A 462 15.67 1.35 25.94
N THR A 463 15.82 0.19 25.29
CA THR A 463 16.37 0.05 23.94
C THR A 463 15.43 0.54 22.83
N VAL A 464 14.16 0.85 23.16
CA VAL A 464 13.20 1.40 22.21
C VAL A 464 13.53 2.85 21.88
N ASN A 465 13.71 3.15 20.58
CA ASN A 465 14.02 4.48 20.06
C ASN A 465 12.78 5.37 19.92
N GLY A 466 11.61 4.79 19.63
CA GLY A 466 10.39 5.56 19.38
C GLY A 466 9.10 4.83 19.75
N VAL A 467 8.06 5.60 20.09
CA VAL A 467 6.76 5.07 20.54
C VAL A 467 5.64 5.64 19.67
N LEU A 468 4.75 4.76 19.20
CA LEU A 468 3.62 5.09 18.35
C LEU A 468 2.35 5.25 19.21
N PHE A 469 1.75 6.43 19.14
CA PHE A 469 0.56 6.83 19.90
C PHE A 469 -0.65 7.04 18.99
N TYR A 470 -1.77 6.39 19.36
CA TYR A 470 -3.00 6.36 18.57
C TYR A 470 -4.12 7.24 19.14
N SER A 471 -3.92 7.81 20.33
CA SER A 471 -4.85 8.72 21.00
C SER A 471 -4.17 9.47 22.15
N PRO A 472 -4.73 10.58 22.64
CA PRO A 472 -4.27 11.20 23.89
C PRO A 472 -4.23 10.22 25.08
N SER A 473 -5.27 9.39 25.21
CA SER A 473 -5.36 8.35 26.25
C SER A 473 -4.22 7.33 26.22
N THR A 474 -3.70 6.97 25.04
CA THR A 474 -2.53 6.08 24.95
C THR A 474 -1.23 6.76 25.40
N VAL A 475 -1.12 8.09 25.24
CA VAL A 475 0.01 8.87 25.78
C VAL A 475 -0.08 8.89 27.30
N GLU A 476 -1.24 9.23 27.85
CA GLU A 476 -1.46 9.27 29.30
C GLU A 476 -1.22 7.90 29.95
N SER A 477 -1.74 6.83 29.33
CA SER A 477 -1.49 5.47 29.82
C SER A 477 0.01 5.17 29.80
N TYR A 478 0.73 5.50 28.73
CA TYR A 478 2.17 5.24 28.64
C TYR A 478 2.95 5.93 29.76
N MET A 479 2.62 7.17 30.06
CA MET A 479 3.29 7.97 31.09
C MET A 479 3.08 7.46 32.53
N GLN A 480 2.20 6.48 32.76
CA GLN A 480 2.03 5.88 34.10
C GLN A 480 3.20 4.98 34.51
N GLU A 481 3.84 4.32 33.54
CA GLU A 481 4.93 3.37 33.79
C GLU A 481 6.24 3.72 33.06
N ASN A 482 6.22 4.76 32.21
CA ASN A 482 7.32 5.11 31.33
C ASN A 482 7.65 6.62 31.38
N LYS A 483 8.78 6.99 30.78
CA LYS A 483 9.28 8.37 30.67
C LYS A 483 9.18 8.88 29.23
N GLY A 484 9.12 10.19 29.06
CA GLY A 484 9.06 10.86 27.75
C GLY A 484 10.42 11.00 27.04
N ASP A 485 11.30 10.02 27.20
CA ASP A 485 12.70 10.05 26.74
C ASP A 485 12.91 9.45 25.33
N LYS A 486 11.81 9.12 24.64
CA LYS A 486 11.79 8.50 23.30
C LYS A 486 11.15 9.42 22.27
N ILE A 487 11.27 9.12 21.00
CA ILE A 487 10.58 9.88 19.95
C ILE A 487 9.10 9.50 19.95
N ALA A 488 8.19 10.47 20.11
CA ALA A 488 6.75 10.23 20.09
C ALA A 488 6.17 10.39 18.68
N PHE A 489 5.86 9.27 18.04
CA PHE A 489 5.11 9.27 16.78
C PHE A 489 3.61 9.30 17.09
N CYS A 490 2.89 10.30 16.57
CA CYS A 490 1.50 10.53 16.88
C CYS A 490 0.61 10.39 15.63
N ILE A 491 -0.51 9.66 15.76
CA ILE A 491 -1.47 9.46 14.65
C ILE A 491 -2.09 10.78 14.15
N GLY A 492 -2.10 11.84 14.96
CA GLY A 492 -2.64 13.13 14.56
C GLY A 492 -2.46 14.21 15.63
N GLU A 493 -2.87 15.43 15.28
CA GLU A 493 -2.61 16.66 16.05
C GLU A 493 -3.08 16.63 17.51
N THR A 494 -4.24 16.03 17.78
CA THR A 494 -4.75 15.94 19.16
C THR A 494 -3.87 15.07 20.03
N THR A 495 -3.36 13.98 19.48
CA THR A 495 -2.42 13.07 20.16
C THR A 495 -1.06 13.75 20.32
N ALA A 496 -0.60 14.45 19.29
CA ALA A 496 0.67 15.20 19.31
C ALA A 496 0.68 16.30 20.36
N LYS A 497 -0.44 17.03 20.51
CA LYS A 497 -0.60 18.05 21.55
C LYS A 497 -0.49 17.47 22.96
N GLU A 498 -1.00 16.26 23.17
CA GLU A 498 -0.86 15.55 24.44
C GLU A 498 0.59 15.08 24.67
N ALA A 499 1.20 14.44 23.66
CA ALA A 499 2.59 13.99 23.72
C ALA A 499 3.57 15.14 23.96
N SER A 500 3.34 16.32 23.38
CA SER A 500 4.21 17.50 23.54
C SER A 500 4.30 18.03 24.98
N LYS A 501 3.44 17.57 25.90
CA LYS A 501 3.56 17.88 27.33
C LYS A 501 4.66 17.09 28.03
N TYR A 502 5.03 15.93 27.47
CA TYR A 502 5.88 14.94 28.13
C TYR A 502 7.15 14.60 27.34
N PHE A 503 7.11 14.72 26.01
CA PHE A 503 8.19 14.31 25.10
C PHE A 503 8.87 15.53 24.46
N GLU A 504 10.19 15.46 24.31
CA GLU A 504 10.98 16.51 23.63
C GLU A 504 10.81 16.45 22.11
N GLU A 505 10.76 15.25 21.53
CA GLU A 505 10.58 15.05 20.10
C GLU A 505 9.23 14.40 19.78
N VAL A 506 8.39 15.14 19.05
CA VAL A 506 7.05 14.70 18.64
C VAL A 506 6.92 14.79 17.12
N GLN A 507 6.63 13.66 16.49
CA GLN A 507 6.42 13.52 15.06
C GLN A 507 4.93 13.24 14.80
N VAL A 508 4.32 13.91 13.83
CA VAL A 508 2.87 13.80 13.56
C VAL A 508 2.61 13.20 12.19
N ALA A 509 1.80 12.15 12.13
CA ALA A 509 1.39 11.52 10.88
C ALA A 509 0.52 12.48 10.06
N LYS A 510 0.78 12.56 8.75
CA LYS A 510 0.01 13.40 7.81
C LYS A 510 -1.46 12.99 7.74
N VAL A 511 -1.74 11.70 7.90
CA VAL A 511 -3.10 11.13 7.83
C VAL A 511 -3.35 10.27 9.07
N PRO A 512 -4.52 10.39 9.74
CA PRO A 512 -4.81 9.66 10.97
C PRO A 512 -5.15 8.18 10.75
N THR A 513 -4.12 7.42 10.37
CA THR A 513 -4.13 6.00 10.05
C THR A 513 -2.90 5.31 10.63
N VAL A 514 -3.00 3.99 10.88
CA VAL A 514 -1.87 3.19 11.39
C VAL A 514 -0.76 3.14 10.35
N GLU A 515 -1.12 3.07 9.08
CA GLU A 515 -0.16 2.96 7.99
C GLU A 515 0.64 4.26 7.82
N SER A 516 0.00 5.43 7.96
CA SER A 516 0.70 6.72 7.87
C SER A 516 1.67 6.96 9.03
N ILE A 517 1.40 6.41 10.23
CA ILE A 517 2.33 6.53 11.35
C ILE A 517 3.52 5.56 11.18
N LEU A 518 3.30 4.37 10.64
CA LEU A 518 4.38 3.43 10.29
C LEU A 518 5.25 3.97 9.15
N GLU A 519 4.64 4.62 8.16
CA GLU A 519 5.37 5.32 7.09
C GLU A 519 6.21 6.48 7.65
N LEU A 520 5.67 7.26 8.59
CA LEU A 520 6.40 8.33 9.27
C LEU A 520 7.62 7.79 10.03
N VAL A 521 7.49 6.67 10.72
CA VAL A 521 8.59 5.98 11.39
C VAL A 521 9.67 5.57 10.38
N ASN A 522 9.29 4.92 9.28
CA ASN A 522 10.24 4.54 8.23
C ASN A 522 10.97 5.76 7.66
N LEU A 523 10.25 6.84 7.38
CA LEU A 523 10.83 8.08 6.85
C LEU A 523 11.79 8.73 7.83
N HIS A 524 11.56 8.59 9.13
CA HIS A 524 12.39 9.17 10.18
C HIS A 524 13.73 8.42 10.31
N PHE A 525 13.71 7.09 10.44
CA PHE A 525 14.92 6.31 10.72
C PHE A 525 15.67 5.82 9.46
N VAL A 526 15.00 5.60 8.33
CA VAL A 526 15.62 5.05 7.10
C VAL A 526 16.16 6.15 6.18
N LYS A 527 15.87 7.44 6.47
CA LYS A 527 16.57 8.57 5.86
C LYS A 527 17.81 8.92 6.69
N SER A 528 18.81 8.04 6.67
CA SER A 528 20.20 8.37 7.05
C SER A 528 21.14 7.75 6.05
#